data_AF-A0A0S8HIR2-F1
#
_entry.id   AF-A0A0S8HIR2-F1
#
_cell.length_a   1.000
_cell.length_b   1.000
_cell.length_c   1.000
_cell.angle_alpha   90.00
_cell.angle_beta   90.00
_cell.angle_gamma   90.00
#
_symmetry.space_group_name_H-M   'P 1'
#
loop_
_entity.id
_entity.type
_entity.pdbx_description
1 polymer ?
#
loop_
_entity_poly.entity_id
_entity_poly.type
_entity_poly.pdbx_seq_one_letter_code
_entity_poly.pdbx_strand_id
1 'polypeptide(L)'
;MYQVISFNPPSILFGMDTIDQLGKQAKKLGAGKTLLVTGPNVKEAGILERAQSSLKAESIDVEVNVQGRDTPEPATSVVEDTAEVARKGKFEVIIGLGGGSILDVAKMASALVTNPGKTKDYFGPEK
;
A
#
# COMPACT_ATOMS: atom_id res chain seq x y z
N MET A 1 29.74 -15.37 -13.81
CA MET A 1 29.07 -16.32 -12.90
C MET A 1 27.83 -15.62 -12.38
N TYR A 2 26.63 -16.13 -12.63
CA TYR A 2 25.39 -15.55 -12.10
C TYR A 2 24.92 -16.33 -10.88
N GLN A 3 24.27 -15.66 -9.94
CA GLN A 3 23.56 -16.28 -8.83
C GLN A 3 22.07 -16.02 -8.99
N VAL A 4 21.26 -17.01 -8.61
CA VAL A 4 19.81 -16.88 -8.53
C VAL A 4 19.44 -16.69 -7.07
N ILE A 5 18.80 -15.58 -6.75
CA ILE A 5 18.24 -15.30 -5.43
C ILE A 5 16.72 -15.31 -5.57
N SER A 6 16.05 -16.26 -4.91
CA SER A 6 14.58 -16.34 -4.93
C SER A 6 13.97 -15.32 -3.97
N PHE A 7 12.96 -14.59 -4.45
CA PHE A 7 12.17 -13.64 -3.64
C PHE A 7 10.68 -13.97 -3.79
N ASN A 8 10.01 -14.24 -2.68
CA ASN A 8 8.57 -14.53 -2.65
C ASN A 8 7.89 -13.63 -1.60
N PRO A 9 6.63 -13.23 -1.83
CA PRO A 9 5.85 -12.58 -0.79
C PRO A 9 5.66 -13.54 0.40
N PRO A 10 5.60 -13.04 1.65
CA PRO A 10 5.44 -13.88 2.83
C PRO A 10 4.18 -14.75 2.81
N SER A 11 3.09 -14.24 2.22
CA SER A 11 1.81 -14.93 2.14
C SER A 11 0.98 -14.44 0.96
N ILE A 12 0.23 -15.35 0.34
CA ILE A 12 -0.79 -15.05 -0.67
C ILE A 12 -2.09 -15.68 -0.19
N LEU A 13 -3.12 -14.85 0.00
CA LEU A 13 -4.48 -15.30 0.22
C LEU A 13 -5.27 -15.03 -1.07
N PHE A 14 -5.82 -16.08 -1.68
CA PHE A 14 -6.49 -16.00 -2.96
C PHE A 14 -7.80 -16.78 -2.93
N GLY A 15 -8.82 -16.23 -3.60
CA GLY A 15 -10.16 -16.81 -3.67
C GLY A 15 -11.24 -15.73 -3.63
N MET A 16 -12.49 -16.17 -3.87
CA MET A 16 -13.66 -15.32 -3.72
C MET A 16 -13.75 -14.77 -2.28
N ASP A 17 -14.18 -13.53 -2.16
CA ASP A 17 -14.48 -12.89 -0.86
C ASP A 17 -13.30 -12.75 0.12
N THR A 18 -12.08 -13.01 -0.34
CA THR A 18 -10.86 -12.89 0.49
C THR A 18 -10.59 -11.47 0.99
N ILE A 19 -11.17 -10.46 0.36
CA ILE A 19 -11.14 -9.07 0.84
C ILE A 19 -11.73 -8.92 2.24
N ASP A 20 -12.67 -9.79 2.64
CA ASP A 20 -13.26 -9.77 3.99
C ASP A 20 -12.27 -10.23 5.07
N GLN A 21 -11.17 -10.87 4.68
CA GLN A 21 -10.09 -11.26 5.59
C GLN A 21 -9.05 -10.16 5.79
N LEU A 22 -9.15 -9.01 5.08
CA LEU A 22 -8.15 -7.95 5.10
C LEU A 22 -7.84 -7.45 6.52
N GLY A 23 -8.88 -7.17 7.31
CA GLY A 23 -8.74 -6.74 8.70
C GLY A 23 -7.93 -7.73 9.52
N LYS A 24 -8.25 -9.02 9.43
CA LYS A 24 -7.54 -10.08 10.17
C LYS A 24 -6.08 -10.18 9.78
N GLN A 25 -5.76 -10.04 8.48
CA GLN A 25 -4.36 -10.05 8.04
C GLN A 25 -3.62 -8.78 8.48
N ALA A 26 -4.25 -7.60 8.39
CA ALA A 26 -3.67 -6.36 8.87
C ALA A 26 -3.40 -6.41 10.38
N LYS A 27 -4.32 -6.98 11.17
CA LYS A 27 -4.14 -7.15 12.62
C LYS A 27 -2.92 -8.00 12.98
N LYS A 28 -2.67 -9.08 12.23
CA LYS A 28 -1.47 -9.92 12.40
C LYS A 28 -0.16 -9.16 12.14
N LEU A 29 -0.19 -8.11 11.32
CA LEU A 29 0.93 -7.22 11.07
C LEU A 29 1.06 -6.10 12.13
N GLY A 30 0.22 -6.11 13.16
CA GLY A 30 0.23 -5.10 14.22
C GLY A 30 -0.55 -3.83 13.88
N ALA A 31 -1.50 -3.89 12.93
CA ALA A 31 -2.30 -2.72 12.59
C ALA A 31 -3.16 -2.21 13.77
N GLY A 32 -2.93 -0.96 14.16
CA GLY A 32 -3.84 -0.12 14.94
C GLY A 32 -4.41 0.99 14.07
N LYS A 33 -3.55 1.90 13.61
CA LYS A 33 -3.83 2.98 12.66
C LYS A 33 -3.18 2.68 11.30
N THR A 34 -3.98 2.65 10.25
CA THR A 34 -3.59 2.19 8.91
C THR A 34 -3.82 3.25 7.85
N LEU A 35 -2.86 3.41 6.94
CA LEU A 35 -3.03 4.18 5.72
C LEU A 35 -3.44 3.24 4.59
N LEU A 36 -4.62 3.46 3.99
CA LEU A 36 -5.08 2.71 2.83
C LEU A 36 -4.92 3.58 1.57
N VAL A 37 -3.98 3.20 0.70
CA VAL A 37 -3.74 3.84 -0.60
C VAL A 37 -4.56 3.10 -1.66
N THR A 38 -5.38 3.82 -2.42
CA THR A 38 -6.28 3.24 -3.42
C THR A 38 -6.42 4.13 -4.65
N GLY A 39 -7.05 3.63 -5.71
CA GLY A 39 -7.40 4.40 -6.90
C GLY A 39 -8.91 4.66 -7.04
N PRO A 40 -9.33 5.60 -7.89
CA PRO A 40 -10.75 5.95 -8.08
C PRO A 40 -11.60 4.75 -8.51
N ASN A 41 -11.10 3.93 -9.44
CA ASN A 41 -11.86 2.78 -9.97
C ASN A 41 -12.19 1.73 -8.90
N VAL A 42 -11.31 1.54 -7.91
CA VAL A 42 -11.53 0.59 -6.80
C VAL A 42 -12.64 1.08 -5.88
N LYS A 43 -12.67 2.39 -5.65
CA LYS A 43 -13.73 3.06 -4.90
C LYS A 43 -15.07 2.96 -5.64
N GLU A 44 -15.08 3.28 -6.94
CA GLU A 44 -16.28 3.18 -7.77
C GLU A 44 -16.85 1.76 -7.85
N ALA A 45 -15.99 0.74 -7.76
CA ALA A 45 -16.39 -0.67 -7.75
C ALA A 45 -16.92 -1.19 -6.41
N GLY A 46 -17.00 -0.36 -5.34
CA GLY A 46 -17.48 -0.79 -4.04
C GLY A 46 -16.48 -1.62 -3.21
N ILE A 47 -15.25 -1.78 -3.70
CA ILE A 47 -14.23 -2.63 -3.07
C ILE A 47 -13.62 -1.92 -1.86
N LEU A 48 -13.49 -0.60 -1.93
CA LEU A 48 -12.96 0.22 -0.83
C LEU A 48 -13.83 0.09 0.42
N GLU A 49 -15.14 0.17 0.27
CA GLU A 49 -16.11 0.10 1.36
C GLU A 49 -16.06 -1.26 2.06
N ARG A 50 -15.88 -2.34 1.26
CA ARG A 50 -15.73 -3.69 1.77
C ARG A 50 -14.41 -3.87 2.54
N ALA A 51 -13.32 -3.32 2.02
CA ALA A 51 -12.02 -3.29 2.70
C ALA A 51 -12.09 -2.53 4.04
N GLN A 52 -12.68 -1.33 4.05
CA GLN A 52 -12.86 -0.53 5.27
C GLN A 52 -13.74 -1.25 6.29
N SER A 53 -14.80 -1.93 5.83
CA SER A 53 -15.67 -2.72 6.71
C SER A 53 -14.90 -3.86 7.40
N SER A 54 -14.06 -4.58 6.65
CA SER A 54 -13.20 -5.64 7.20
C SER A 54 -12.20 -5.10 8.23
N LEU A 55 -11.55 -3.96 7.95
CA LEU A 55 -10.61 -3.31 8.87
C LEU A 55 -11.31 -2.82 10.15
N LYS A 56 -12.48 -2.19 10.01
CA LYS A 56 -13.28 -1.69 11.13
C LYS A 56 -13.73 -2.82 12.06
N ALA A 57 -14.06 -4.00 11.51
CA ALA A 57 -14.43 -5.17 12.31
C ALA A 57 -13.33 -5.63 13.28
N GLU A 58 -12.07 -5.34 12.96
CA GLU A 58 -10.89 -5.64 13.80
C GLU A 58 -10.42 -4.43 14.63
N SER A 59 -11.27 -3.40 14.75
CA SER A 59 -11.00 -2.14 15.46
C SER A 59 -9.74 -1.41 14.95
N ILE A 60 -9.52 -1.44 13.65
CA ILE A 60 -8.40 -0.72 12.99
C ILE A 60 -8.92 0.64 12.51
N ASP A 61 -8.23 1.72 12.90
CA ASP A 61 -8.47 3.07 12.39
C ASP A 61 -7.83 3.20 10.99
N VAL A 62 -8.57 3.77 10.04
CA VAL A 62 -8.19 3.77 8.62
C VAL A 62 -8.33 5.16 8.05
N GLU A 63 -7.21 5.74 7.61
CA GLU A 63 -7.21 6.91 6.73
C GLU A 63 -7.04 6.46 5.28
N VAL A 64 -7.87 7.00 4.38
CA VAL A 64 -7.85 6.63 2.96
C VAL A 64 -7.18 7.72 2.14
N ASN A 65 -6.19 7.32 1.36
CA ASN A 65 -5.53 8.17 0.38
C ASN A 65 -5.87 7.68 -1.03
N VAL A 66 -6.74 8.43 -1.73
CA VAL A 66 -7.15 8.11 -3.10
C VAL A 66 -6.21 8.80 -4.08
N GLN A 67 -5.46 8.00 -4.82
CA GLN A 67 -4.52 8.45 -5.83
C GLN A 67 -5.15 8.40 -7.22
N GLY A 68 -5.21 9.56 -7.88
CA GLY A 68 -5.58 9.66 -9.29
C GLY A 68 -4.51 9.04 -10.18
N ARG A 69 -4.86 8.81 -11.46
CA ARG A 69 -3.93 8.27 -12.46
C ARG A 69 -3.97 9.11 -13.72
N ASP A 70 -2.87 9.80 -13.99
CA ASP A 70 -2.66 10.50 -15.28
C ASP A 70 -1.77 9.67 -16.23
N THR A 71 -0.93 8.78 -15.68
CA THR A 71 0.05 7.96 -16.43
C THR A 71 0.05 6.48 -15.99
N PRO A 72 0.56 5.56 -16.83
CA PRO A 72 0.64 4.14 -16.44
C PRO A 72 1.48 3.89 -15.18
N GLU A 73 2.63 4.53 -15.08
CA GLU A 73 3.53 4.51 -13.93
C GLU A 73 3.24 5.70 -13.01
N PRO A 74 3.28 5.54 -11.68
CA PRO A 74 3.10 6.64 -10.76
C PRO A 74 4.30 7.60 -10.81
N ALA A 75 4.04 8.91 -10.73
CA ALA A 75 5.09 9.90 -10.58
C ALA A 75 5.79 9.75 -9.22
N THR A 76 7.09 10.07 -9.14
CA THR A 76 7.84 10.03 -7.87
C THR A 76 7.28 11.00 -6.83
N SER A 77 6.70 12.12 -7.27
CA SER A 77 6.02 13.07 -6.38
C SER A 77 4.86 12.43 -5.63
N VAL A 78 4.05 11.60 -6.30
CA VAL A 78 2.94 10.88 -5.66
C VAL A 78 3.42 9.97 -4.54
N VAL A 79 4.56 9.30 -4.77
CA VAL A 79 5.20 8.45 -3.76
C VAL A 79 5.68 9.27 -2.58
N GLU A 80 6.37 10.39 -2.84
CA GLU A 80 6.93 11.28 -1.81
C GLU A 80 5.82 11.94 -0.97
N ASP A 81 4.75 12.40 -1.61
CA ASP A 81 3.57 12.97 -0.95
C ASP A 81 2.88 11.91 -0.07
N THR A 82 2.72 10.69 -0.58
CA THR A 82 2.14 9.58 0.18
C THR A 82 3.03 9.19 1.37
N ALA A 83 4.36 9.22 1.20
CA ALA A 83 5.30 8.96 2.28
C ALA A 83 5.25 10.06 3.36
N GLU A 84 5.06 11.32 2.96
CA GLU A 84 4.90 12.44 3.90
C GLU A 84 3.61 12.31 4.72
N VAL A 85 2.49 11.98 4.07
CA VAL A 85 1.23 11.64 4.75
C VAL A 85 1.46 10.51 5.73
N ALA A 86 2.11 9.43 5.29
CA ALA A 86 2.36 8.27 6.13
C ALA A 86 3.21 8.61 7.37
N ARG A 87 4.25 9.42 7.19
CA ARG A 87 5.17 9.86 8.25
C ARG A 87 4.48 10.76 9.27
N LYS A 88 3.66 11.71 8.82
CA LYS A 88 2.91 12.62 9.71
C LYS A 88 1.80 11.88 10.46
N GLY A 89 1.12 10.96 9.79
CA GLY A 89 0.00 10.20 10.35
C GLY A 89 0.42 9.09 11.32
N LYS A 90 1.72 8.73 11.36
CA LYS A 90 2.31 7.69 12.21
C LYS A 90 1.58 6.34 12.11
N PHE A 91 1.26 5.93 10.89
CA PHE A 91 0.57 4.67 10.64
C PHE A 91 1.49 3.48 10.92
N GLU A 92 0.94 2.43 11.51
CA GLU A 92 1.65 1.17 11.76
C GLU A 92 1.70 0.28 10.52
N VAL A 93 0.69 0.38 9.64
CA VAL A 93 0.56 -0.41 8.42
C VAL A 93 0.13 0.48 7.26
N ILE A 94 0.68 0.22 6.06
CA ILE A 94 0.23 0.79 4.79
C ILE A 94 -0.38 -0.34 3.95
N ILE A 95 -1.60 -0.15 3.45
CA ILE A 95 -2.30 -1.08 2.58
C ILE A 95 -2.41 -0.46 1.18
N GLY A 96 -1.87 -1.11 0.16
CA GLY A 96 -2.18 -0.80 -1.23
C GLY A 96 -3.39 -1.61 -1.70
N LEU A 97 -4.47 -0.93 -2.10
CA LEU A 97 -5.70 -1.55 -2.62
C LEU A 97 -5.91 -1.13 -4.08
N GLY A 98 -5.50 -1.97 -5.02
CA GLY A 98 -5.64 -1.70 -6.45
C GLY A 98 -4.69 -2.52 -7.31
N GLY A 99 -4.45 -2.07 -8.54
CA GLY A 99 -3.48 -2.68 -9.45
C GLY A 99 -2.03 -2.32 -9.14
N GLY A 100 -1.11 -2.71 -10.02
CA GLY A 100 0.35 -2.54 -9.85
C GLY A 100 0.78 -1.12 -9.47
N SER A 101 0.25 -0.10 -10.16
CA SER A 101 0.57 1.31 -9.88
C SER A 101 0.27 1.72 -8.42
N ILE A 102 -0.88 1.31 -7.85
CA ILE A 102 -1.21 1.59 -6.44
C ILE A 102 -0.31 0.81 -5.49
N LEU A 103 -0.02 -0.45 -5.83
CA LEU A 103 0.88 -1.28 -5.03
C LEU A 103 2.31 -0.70 -5.00
N ASP A 104 2.78 -0.13 -6.11
CA ASP A 104 4.11 0.46 -6.19
C ASP A 104 4.20 1.76 -5.38
N VAL A 105 3.15 2.60 -5.41
CA VAL A 105 3.06 3.76 -4.52
C VAL A 105 3.10 3.34 -3.06
N ALA A 106 2.30 2.34 -2.66
CA ALA A 106 2.25 1.88 -1.27
C ALA A 106 3.59 1.31 -0.80
N LYS A 107 4.25 0.48 -1.62
CA LYS A 107 5.57 -0.11 -1.29
C LYS A 107 6.65 0.95 -1.16
N MET A 108 6.76 1.85 -2.14
CA MET A 108 7.80 2.87 -2.13
C MET A 108 7.57 3.90 -1.02
N ALA A 109 6.31 4.29 -0.76
CA ALA A 109 5.99 5.14 0.37
C ALA A 109 6.36 4.48 1.70
N SER A 110 6.06 3.18 1.87
CA SER A 110 6.46 2.42 3.06
C SER A 110 7.98 2.40 3.25
N ALA A 111 8.75 2.20 2.17
CA ALA A 111 10.21 2.25 2.21
C ALA A 111 10.72 3.65 2.61
N LEU A 112 10.16 4.72 2.03
CA LEU A 112 10.57 6.10 2.31
C LEU A 112 10.20 6.57 3.73
N VAL A 113 9.23 5.96 4.41
CA VAL A 113 8.92 6.31 5.81
C VAL A 113 10.10 6.00 6.73
N THR A 114 10.78 4.87 6.52
CA THR A 114 11.88 4.40 7.37
C THR A 114 13.26 4.71 6.81
N ASN A 115 13.37 5.02 5.52
CA ASN A 115 14.63 5.34 4.85
C ASN A 115 14.59 6.79 4.32
N PRO A 116 15.31 7.74 4.96
CA PRO A 116 15.33 9.13 4.53
C PRO A 116 15.92 9.30 3.12
N GLY A 117 15.43 10.26 2.36
CA GLY A 117 15.90 10.53 1.00
C GLY A 117 14.73 10.81 0.06
N LYS A 118 15.04 10.92 -1.23
CA LYS A 118 14.07 11.03 -2.32
C LYS A 118 13.91 9.68 -3.01
N THR A 119 12.81 9.51 -3.73
CA THR A 119 12.51 8.25 -4.44
C THR A 119 13.66 7.83 -5.37
N LYS A 120 14.24 8.80 -6.06
CA LYS A 120 15.37 8.61 -6.99
C LYS A 120 16.64 8.08 -6.34
N ASP A 121 16.82 8.27 -5.04
CA ASP A 121 18.02 7.81 -4.33
C ASP A 121 18.02 6.27 -4.18
N TYR A 122 16.85 5.65 -4.42
CA TYR A 122 16.61 4.21 -4.32
C TYR A 122 16.36 3.56 -5.69
N PHE A 123 16.57 4.29 -6.78
CA PHE A 123 16.48 3.71 -8.12
C PHE A 123 17.69 2.80 -8.38
N GLY A 124 17.40 1.66 -9.01
CA GLY A 124 18.44 0.72 -9.41
C GLY A 124 19.34 1.31 -10.50
N PRO A 125 20.49 0.67 -10.78
CA PRO A 125 21.51 1.17 -11.69
C PRO A 125 21.06 1.38 -13.16
N GLU A 126 19.85 0.95 -13.52
CA GLU A 126 19.27 1.07 -14.86
C GLU A 126 18.14 2.13 -14.95
N LYS A 127 17.94 2.95 -13.91
CA LYS A 127 16.92 4.02 -13.88
C LYS A 127 17.48 5.37 -13.45
#